data_AF-A0A3Q3AT61-F1
#
_entry.id   AF-A0A3Q3AT61-F1
#
_cell.length_a   1.000
_cell.length_b   1.000
_cell.length_c   1.000
_cell.angle_alpha   90.00
_cell.angle_beta   90.00
_cell.angle_gamma   90.00
#
_symmetry.space_group_name_H-M   'P 1'
#
loop_
_entity.id
_entity.type
_entity.pdbx_description
1 polymer ?
#
loop_
_entity_poly.entity_id
_entity_poly.type
_entity_poly.pdbx_seq_one_letter_code
_entity_poly.pdbx_strand_id
1 'polypeptide(L)'
;MGKADFLSPKAISNRIKAKGLQKLRWYCQMCQKQCRDENGFKCHCMSESHQRQLLLASENPMKFMDYFSNEFKSDFVELLRRRFGTKRVHNNIVYNEYISHREHIHMNSTQWETLTDFTKWLGREGFCKVDETPKGWYIQYIDRDPETIRRQEEQARKKKQELDDEERSARFIEEQVRRGRDGMEAEDNPVYTELKREDEDEKVAFNLSAPVPSSSKSSSVLGASALKATASSSSVKRKDTSSSSDYRKEKKKKSALEEIIEMEERKKKKESSVRTDYWLQPNIVIKVVTKRLGEKYHKKKAVVTEVQDKYAAVVKMIDSGDKLKLDQNHVETVIPAPGKRVLILNGPYRDTEAVLEGINEKNFSATLTLDSGHQKGDRVDIAYEDFSKLA
;
A
#
# COMPACT_ATOMS: atom_id res chain seq x y z
N MET A 1 -52.14 1.30 17.07
CA MET A 1 -51.32 0.14 16.69
C MET A 1 -50.15 0.03 17.66
N GLY A 2 -50.00 -1.10 18.36
CA GLY A 2 -49.01 -1.29 19.42
C GLY A 2 -47.56 -1.23 18.91
N LYS A 3 -46.71 -0.48 19.64
CA LYS A 3 -45.26 -0.45 19.40
C LYS A 3 -44.71 -1.86 19.66
N ALA A 4 -44.11 -2.48 18.65
CA ALA A 4 -43.48 -3.79 18.81
C ALA A 4 -42.30 -3.68 19.79
N ASP A 5 -42.24 -4.58 20.77
CA ASP A 5 -41.17 -4.65 21.77
C ASP A 5 -39.78 -4.66 21.13
N PHE A 6 -38.81 -4.05 21.82
CA PHE A 6 -37.44 -3.82 21.35
C PHE A 6 -36.72 -5.11 20.90
N LEU A 7 -37.11 -6.27 21.43
CA LEU A 7 -36.57 -7.60 21.09
C LEU A 7 -37.48 -8.44 20.18
N SER A 8 -38.59 -7.88 19.67
CA SER A 8 -39.45 -8.59 18.73
C SER A 8 -38.67 -9.01 17.48
N PRO A 9 -38.91 -10.20 16.92
CA PRO A 9 -38.34 -10.60 15.63
C PRO A 9 -38.56 -9.57 14.51
N LYS A 10 -39.67 -8.81 14.58
CA LYS A 10 -39.96 -7.72 13.65
C LYS A 10 -39.07 -6.49 13.89
N ALA A 11 -38.80 -6.14 15.14
CA ALA A 11 -37.86 -5.07 15.51
C ALA A 11 -36.41 -5.44 15.15
N ILE A 12 -36.02 -6.69 15.39
CA ILE A 12 -34.71 -7.24 15.04
C ILE A 12 -34.54 -7.29 13.51
N SER A 13 -35.52 -7.82 12.78
CA SER A 13 -35.52 -7.82 11.30
C SER A 13 -35.42 -6.40 10.73
N ASN A 14 -36.14 -5.45 11.33
CA ASN A 14 -36.06 -4.05 10.93
C ASN A 14 -34.69 -3.43 11.20
N ARG A 15 -34.05 -3.78 12.32
CA ARG A 15 -32.73 -3.29 12.70
C ARG A 15 -31.61 -3.90 11.87
N ILE A 16 -31.68 -5.20 11.55
CA ILE A 16 -30.75 -5.87 10.63
C ILE A 16 -30.87 -5.28 9.23
N LYS A 17 -32.10 -5.10 8.72
CA LYS A 17 -32.33 -4.46 7.42
C LYS A 17 -31.90 -3.00 7.40
N ALA A 18 -31.91 -2.30 8.54
CA ALA A 18 -31.43 -0.93 8.67
C ALA A 18 -29.91 -0.81 8.81
N LYS A 19 -29.15 -1.90 8.98
CA LYS A 19 -27.68 -1.87 9.08
C LYS A 19 -26.96 -1.89 7.72
N GLY A 20 -27.64 -2.26 6.63
CA GLY A 20 -27.10 -2.15 5.28
C GLY A 20 -27.13 -0.71 4.77
N LEU A 21 -26.13 -0.32 3.98
CA LEU A 21 -26.11 0.98 3.27
C LEU A 21 -27.23 0.97 2.20
N GLN A 22 -28.45 1.33 2.61
CA GLN A 22 -29.62 1.39 1.72
C GLN A 22 -29.41 2.50 0.68
N LYS A 23 -29.89 2.29 -0.56
CA LYS A 23 -29.79 3.30 -1.63
C LYS A 23 -30.26 4.67 -1.12
N LEU A 24 -29.43 5.69 -1.29
CA LEU A 24 -29.65 7.10 -0.86
C LEU A 24 -30.90 7.77 -1.44
N ARG A 25 -31.64 7.09 -2.32
CA ARG A 25 -32.84 7.62 -3.00
C ARG A 25 -33.93 8.09 -2.04
N TRP A 26 -33.99 7.56 -0.82
CA TRP A 26 -35.04 7.83 0.17
C TRP A 26 -34.55 8.57 1.42
N TYR A 27 -33.49 9.37 1.31
CA TYR A 27 -32.97 10.18 2.42
C TYR A 27 -33.48 11.62 2.35
N CYS A 28 -33.94 12.17 3.47
CA CYS A 28 -34.33 13.58 3.59
C CYS A 28 -33.26 14.36 4.34
N GLN A 29 -32.59 15.28 3.64
CA GLN A 29 -31.53 16.11 4.22
C GLN A 29 -32.08 17.09 5.28
N MET A 30 -33.23 17.71 5.02
CA MET A 30 -33.85 18.69 5.94
C MET A 30 -34.18 18.11 7.30
N CYS A 31 -34.54 16.82 7.33
CA CYS A 31 -34.93 16.12 8.55
C CYS A 31 -33.85 15.13 9.03
N GLN A 32 -32.71 15.08 8.34
CA GLN A 32 -31.64 14.07 8.50
C GLN A 32 -32.18 12.63 8.64
N LYS A 33 -33.25 12.32 7.90
CA LYS A 33 -34.04 11.11 8.09
C LYS A 33 -33.93 10.18 6.89
N GLN A 34 -33.37 8.99 7.12
CA GLN A 34 -33.37 7.92 6.14
C GLN A 34 -34.71 7.18 6.16
N CYS A 35 -35.44 7.24 5.05
CA CYS A 35 -36.67 6.47 4.85
C CYS A 35 -36.33 5.14 4.16
N ARG A 36 -37.14 4.11 4.45
CA ARG A 36 -36.90 2.72 4.01
C ARG A 36 -37.22 2.52 2.53
N ASP A 37 -38.40 2.99 2.14
CA ASP A 37 -39.05 2.71 0.87
C ASP A 37 -39.71 3.99 0.34
N GLU A 38 -40.12 3.97 -0.93
CA GLU A 38 -40.79 5.10 -1.59
C GLU A 38 -42.00 5.63 -0.81
N ASN A 39 -42.85 4.72 -0.32
CA ASN A 39 -44.02 5.11 0.48
C ASN A 39 -43.62 5.72 1.82
N GLY A 40 -42.54 5.22 2.44
CA GLY A 40 -42.02 5.80 3.68
C GLY A 40 -41.50 7.22 3.48
N PHE A 41 -40.85 7.48 2.35
CA PHE A 41 -40.37 8.82 1.98
C PHE A 41 -41.54 9.76 1.66
N LYS A 42 -42.54 9.31 0.89
CA LYS A 42 -43.75 10.11 0.60
C LYS A 42 -44.50 10.49 1.88
N CYS A 43 -44.73 9.54 2.79
CA CYS A 43 -45.36 9.82 4.09
C CYS A 43 -44.53 10.77 4.95
N HIS A 44 -43.20 10.72 4.83
CA HIS A 44 -42.32 11.66 5.52
C HIS A 44 -42.40 13.07 4.91
N CYS A 45 -42.37 13.21 3.59
CA CYS A 45 -42.54 14.52 2.93
C CYS A 45 -43.90 15.15 3.22
N MET A 46 -44.94 14.34 3.39
CA MET A 46 -46.29 14.80 3.77
C MET A 46 -46.45 15.04 5.28
N SER A 47 -45.43 14.74 6.10
CA SER A 47 -45.54 14.91 7.55
C SER A 47 -45.35 16.37 7.96
N GLU A 48 -46.12 16.80 8.97
CA GLU A 48 -46.09 18.16 9.51
C GLU A 48 -44.68 18.57 10.00
N SER A 49 -43.91 17.63 10.54
CA SER A 49 -42.54 17.89 10.99
C SER A 49 -41.59 18.25 9.84
N HIS A 50 -41.74 17.59 8.68
CA HIS A 50 -40.99 17.93 7.47
C HIS A 50 -41.43 19.28 6.92
N GLN A 51 -42.74 19.51 6.82
CA GLN A 51 -43.30 20.76 6.32
C GLN A 51 -42.89 21.96 7.18
N ARG A 52 -42.85 21.80 8.51
CA ARG A 52 -42.36 22.84 9.43
C ARG A 52 -40.89 23.15 9.23
N GLN A 53 -40.05 22.12 9.05
CA GLN A 53 -38.63 22.33 8.76
C GLN A 53 -38.41 22.96 7.38
N LEU A 54 -39.26 22.65 6.40
CA LEU A 54 -39.24 23.29 5.09
C LEU A 54 -39.62 24.78 5.19
N LEU A 55 -40.63 25.11 6.00
CA LEU A 55 -41.05 26.49 6.22
C LEU A 55 -39.94 27.30 6.88
N LEU A 56 -39.33 26.77 7.95
CA LEU A 56 -38.18 27.39 8.60
C LEU A 56 -36.99 27.58 7.65
N ALA A 57 -36.76 26.63 6.75
CA ALA A 57 -35.74 26.74 5.72
C ALA A 57 -36.07 27.79 4.65
N SER A 58 -37.34 27.94 4.30
CA SER A 58 -37.80 28.94 3.34
C SER A 58 -37.68 30.38 3.85
N GLU A 59 -37.75 30.58 5.17
CA GLU A 59 -37.58 31.90 5.79
C GLU A 59 -36.12 32.39 5.74
N ASN A 60 -35.13 31.48 5.78
CA ASN A 60 -33.71 31.83 5.81
C ASN A 60 -32.82 30.83 5.04
N PRO A 61 -33.00 30.69 3.71
CA PRO A 61 -32.34 29.64 2.92
C PRO A 61 -30.81 29.72 2.96
N MET A 62 -30.24 30.94 2.98
CA MET A 62 -28.78 31.12 3.03
C MET A 62 -28.16 30.59 4.32
N LYS A 63 -28.83 30.77 5.47
CA LYS A 63 -28.29 30.32 6.76
C LYS A 63 -28.24 28.80 6.87
N PHE A 64 -29.24 28.11 6.31
CA PHE A 64 -29.24 26.65 6.24
C PHE A 64 -28.16 26.15 5.27
N MET A 65 -27.98 26.83 4.14
CA MET A 65 -26.93 26.50 3.17
C MET A 65 -25.53 26.66 3.77
N ASP A 66 -25.28 27.73 4.52
CA ASP A 66 -24.02 27.95 5.24
C ASP A 66 -23.78 26.90 6.32
N TYR A 67 -24.84 26.50 7.06
CA TYR A 67 -24.73 25.46 8.07
C TYR A 67 -24.34 24.11 7.44
N PHE A 68 -25.05 23.67 6.40
CA PHE A 68 -24.73 22.41 5.71
C PHE A 68 -23.35 22.46 5.04
N SER A 69 -22.97 23.61 4.50
CA SER A 69 -21.64 23.79 3.88
C SER A 69 -20.51 23.73 4.92
N ASN A 70 -20.72 24.30 6.11
CA ASN A 70 -19.74 24.25 7.20
C ASN A 70 -19.59 22.85 7.80
N GLU A 71 -20.70 22.14 8.03
CA GLU A 71 -20.66 20.74 8.50
C GLU A 71 -19.99 19.84 7.45
N PHE A 72 -20.41 19.94 6.18
CA PHE A 72 -19.79 19.18 5.08
C PHE A 72 -18.28 19.42 4.99
N LYS A 73 -17.86 20.69 5.02
CA LYS A 73 -16.44 21.06 5.03
C LYS A 73 -15.71 20.45 6.23
N SER A 74 -16.26 20.57 7.43
CA SER A 74 -15.61 20.14 8.67
C SER A 74 -15.40 18.63 8.66
N ASP A 75 -16.44 17.86 8.32
CA ASP A 75 -16.37 16.40 8.21
C ASP A 75 -15.41 15.96 7.11
N PHE A 76 -15.44 16.62 5.94
CA PHE A 76 -14.57 16.29 4.82
C PHE A 76 -13.09 16.52 5.18
N VAL A 77 -12.78 17.66 5.83
CA VAL A 77 -11.43 17.99 6.29
C VAL A 77 -11.00 17.04 7.42
N GLU A 78 -11.89 16.70 8.34
CA GLU A 78 -11.59 15.73 9.40
C GLU A 78 -11.28 14.35 8.81
N LEU A 79 -12.06 13.88 7.83
CA LEU A 79 -11.81 12.63 7.13
C LEU A 79 -10.45 12.65 6.42
N LEU A 80 -10.16 13.77 5.75
CA LEU A 80 -8.89 13.97 5.05
C LEU A 80 -7.71 13.94 6.02
N ARG A 81 -7.82 14.64 7.16
CA ARG A 81 -6.82 14.66 8.23
C ARG A 81 -6.61 13.27 8.86
N ARG A 82 -7.69 12.56 9.18
CA ARG A 82 -7.64 11.29 9.93
C ARG A 82 -7.09 10.13 9.11
N ARG A 83 -7.47 10.01 7.83
CA ARG A 83 -7.11 8.85 7.00
C ARG A 83 -5.94 9.11 6.06
N PHE A 84 -5.88 10.28 5.45
CA PHE A 84 -4.93 10.57 4.39
C PHE A 84 -3.76 11.44 4.85
N GLY A 85 -3.98 12.27 5.89
CA GLY A 85 -2.98 13.20 6.40
C GLY A 85 -2.51 14.13 5.29
N THR A 86 -1.20 14.31 5.15
CA THR A 86 -0.59 15.18 4.12
C THR A 86 -0.25 14.46 2.81
N LYS A 87 -0.83 13.28 2.55
CA LYS A 87 -0.62 12.59 1.27
C LYS A 87 -1.42 13.24 0.15
N ARG A 88 -0.88 13.19 -1.07
CA ARG A 88 -1.59 13.57 -2.28
C ARG A 88 -2.55 12.45 -2.67
N VAL A 89 -3.85 12.75 -2.73
CA VAL A 89 -4.92 11.77 -2.95
C VAL A 89 -5.89 12.29 -3.99
N HIS A 90 -6.43 11.37 -4.80
CA HIS A 90 -7.45 11.73 -5.77
C HIS A 90 -8.77 12.08 -5.06
N ASN A 91 -9.37 13.21 -5.42
CA ASN A 91 -10.51 13.78 -4.71
C ASN A 91 -11.74 12.86 -4.69
N ASN A 92 -12.03 12.14 -5.78
CA ASN A 92 -13.16 11.19 -5.79
C ASN A 92 -13.00 10.05 -4.77
N ILE A 93 -11.77 9.67 -4.40
CA ILE A 93 -11.55 8.61 -3.41
C ILE A 93 -12.00 9.10 -2.03
N VAL A 94 -11.63 10.34 -1.69
CA VAL A 94 -12.00 10.97 -0.42
C VAL A 94 -13.51 11.19 -0.35
N TYR A 95 -14.12 11.66 -1.43
CA TYR A 95 -15.58 11.84 -1.50
C TYR A 95 -16.33 10.50 -1.40
N ASN A 96 -15.87 9.46 -2.09
CA ASN A 96 -16.49 8.12 -1.99
C ASN A 96 -16.40 7.53 -0.58
N GLU A 97 -15.31 7.82 0.13
CA GLU A 97 -15.18 7.43 1.53
C GLU A 97 -16.07 8.27 2.46
N TYR A 98 -16.23 9.56 2.15
CA TYR A 98 -17.16 10.43 2.86
C TYR A 98 -18.61 9.94 2.75
N ILE A 99 -19.09 9.64 1.54
CA ILE A 99 -20.45 9.12 1.32
C ILE A 99 -20.67 7.71 1.87
N SER A 100 -19.60 7.00 2.28
CA SER A 100 -19.73 5.70 2.94
C SER A 100 -20.34 5.83 4.34
N HIS A 101 -20.22 6.99 4.97
CA HIS A 101 -20.85 7.29 6.24
C HIS A 101 -22.36 7.50 6.07
N ARG A 102 -23.17 6.97 6.98
CA ARG A 102 -24.64 7.03 6.85
C ARG A 102 -25.25 8.40 7.07
N GLU A 103 -24.55 9.26 7.79
CA GLU A 103 -25.00 10.60 8.19
C GLU A 103 -24.27 11.69 7.39
N HIS A 104 -23.74 11.34 6.22
CA HIS A 104 -23.09 12.33 5.36
C HIS A 104 -24.11 13.32 4.78
N ILE A 105 -23.68 14.57 4.64
CA ILE A 105 -24.43 15.61 3.96
C ILE A 105 -24.21 15.44 2.47
N HIS A 106 -25.29 15.35 1.71
CA HIS A 106 -25.14 15.25 0.26
C HIS A 106 -24.63 16.58 -0.32
N MET A 107 -23.69 16.52 -1.27
CA MET A 107 -23.07 17.70 -1.90
C MET A 107 -24.10 18.71 -2.43
N ASN A 108 -25.17 18.24 -3.09
CA ASN A 108 -26.28 19.08 -3.59
C ASN A 108 -26.97 19.96 -2.53
N SER A 109 -26.76 19.68 -1.24
CA SER A 109 -27.30 20.46 -0.13
C SER A 109 -26.32 21.51 0.41
N THR A 110 -25.19 21.70 -0.28
CA THR A 110 -24.15 22.68 0.04
C THR A 110 -24.03 23.71 -1.07
N GLN A 111 -23.32 24.81 -0.82
CA GLN A 111 -23.04 25.86 -1.82
C GLN A 111 -22.23 25.39 -3.04
N TRP A 112 -21.72 24.15 -3.03
CA TRP A 112 -20.93 23.59 -4.10
C TRP A 112 -21.76 22.57 -4.89
N GLU A 113 -22.08 22.89 -6.16
CA GLU A 113 -22.84 21.98 -7.03
C GLU A 113 -22.00 20.80 -7.52
N THR A 114 -20.69 21.02 -7.72
CA THR A 114 -19.76 20.00 -8.17
C THR A 114 -18.63 19.79 -7.17
N LEU A 115 -18.18 18.55 -7.08
CA LEU A 115 -17.03 18.17 -6.26
C LEU A 115 -15.74 18.92 -6.69
N THR A 116 -15.65 19.29 -7.98
CA THR A 116 -14.57 20.12 -8.52
C THR A 116 -14.61 21.54 -7.96
N ASP A 117 -15.79 22.17 -7.89
CA ASP A 117 -15.92 23.52 -7.33
C ASP A 117 -15.56 23.56 -5.85
N PHE A 118 -15.97 22.52 -5.10
CA PHE A 118 -15.56 22.35 -3.71
C PHE A 118 -14.03 22.26 -3.58
N THR A 119 -13.35 21.49 -4.44
CA THR A 119 -11.88 21.44 -4.38
C THR A 119 -11.20 22.73 -4.74
N LYS A 120 -11.67 23.44 -5.77
CA LYS A 120 -11.15 24.77 -6.10
C LYS A 120 -11.33 25.74 -4.94
N TRP A 121 -12.45 25.65 -4.23
CA TRP A 121 -12.70 26.45 -3.04
C TRP A 121 -11.74 26.09 -1.89
N LEU A 122 -11.53 24.79 -1.60
CA LEU A 122 -10.55 24.33 -0.60
C LEU A 122 -9.13 24.80 -0.90
N GLY A 123 -8.77 24.88 -2.19
CA GLY A 123 -7.50 25.43 -2.66
C GLY A 123 -7.36 26.93 -2.43
N ARG A 124 -8.43 27.70 -2.69
CA ARG A 124 -8.46 29.16 -2.48
C ARG A 124 -8.35 29.56 -1.00
N GLU A 125 -9.04 28.83 -0.12
CA GLU A 125 -8.96 29.04 1.33
C GLU A 125 -7.63 28.54 1.93
N GLY A 126 -6.88 27.74 1.17
CA GLY A 126 -5.59 27.19 1.59
C GLY A 126 -5.69 26.09 2.64
N PHE A 127 -6.81 25.37 2.72
CA PHE A 127 -6.93 24.15 3.54
C PHE A 127 -6.23 22.96 2.86
N CYS A 128 -6.24 22.93 1.52
CA CYS A 128 -5.64 21.87 0.73
C CYS A 128 -4.83 22.46 -0.42
N LYS A 129 -3.71 21.82 -0.76
CA LYS A 129 -3.03 22.01 -2.04
C LYS A 129 -3.75 21.18 -3.10
N VAL A 130 -4.11 21.81 -4.20
CA VAL A 130 -4.94 21.20 -5.25
C VAL A 130 -4.15 21.19 -6.55
N ASP A 131 -4.04 20.00 -7.15
CA ASP A 131 -3.34 19.81 -8.42
C ASP A 131 -4.29 19.19 -9.45
N GLU A 132 -4.34 19.78 -10.65
CA GLU A 132 -5.06 19.21 -11.78
C GLU A 132 -4.13 18.31 -12.60
N THR A 133 -4.59 17.10 -12.91
CA THR A 133 -3.88 16.15 -13.78
C THR A 133 -4.84 15.62 -14.84
N PRO A 134 -4.36 15.02 -15.94
CA PRO A 134 -5.24 14.43 -16.96
C PRO A 134 -6.16 13.32 -16.42
N LYS A 135 -5.82 12.73 -15.27
CA LYS A 135 -6.62 11.69 -14.60
C LYS A 135 -7.67 12.24 -13.61
N GLY A 136 -7.67 13.55 -13.35
CA GLY A 136 -8.60 14.22 -12.45
C GLY A 136 -7.93 15.13 -11.41
N TRP A 137 -8.72 15.52 -10.40
CA TRP A 137 -8.33 16.46 -9.34
C TRP A 137 -7.69 15.74 -8.16
N TYR A 138 -6.48 16.16 -7.79
CA TYR A 138 -5.77 15.67 -6.62
C TYR A 138 -5.74 16.73 -5.53
N ILE A 139 -5.94 16.29 -4.29
CA ILE A 139 -5.91 17.13 -3.10
C ILE A 139 -4.86 16.63 -2.12
N GLN A 140 -4.18 17.55 -1.46
CA GLN A 140 -3.24 17.29 -0.39
C GLN A 140 -3.59 18.23 0.77
N TYR A 141 -3.91 17.67 1.93
CA TYR A 141 -4.21 18.48 3.11
C TYR A 141 -2.99 19.26 3.58
N ILE A 142 -3.19 20.54 3.90
CA ILE A 142 -2.17 21.38 4.53
C ILE A 142 -2.46 21.37 6.02
N ASP A 143 -1.64 20.65 6.78
CA ASP A 143 -1.78 20.61 8.23
C ASP A 143 -1.25 21.91 8.84
N ARG A 144 -2.15 22.74 9.36
CA ARG A 144 -1.84 24.00 10.03
C ARG A 144 -1.58 23.83 11.53
N ASP A 145 -1.69 22.62 12.08
CA ASP A 145 -1.35 22.39 13.49
C ASP A 145 0.18 22.43 13.71
N PRO A 146 0.66 23.24 14.68
CA PRO A 146 2.10 23.47 14.90
C PRO A 146 2.85 22.20 15.33
N GLU A 147 2.18 21.23 15.96
CA GLU A 147 2.80 19.96 16.33
C GLU A 147 3.15 19.08 15.13
N THR A 148 2.29 19.07 14.10
CA THR A 148 2.53 18.24 12.91
C THR A 148 3.59 18.86 12.01
N ILE A 149 3.64 20.21 11.95
CA ILE A 149 4.73 20.95 11.29
C ILE A 149 6.07 20.61 11.95
N ARG A 150 6.15 20.66 13.30
CA ARG A 150 7.38 20.29 14.04
C ARG A 150 7.79 18.84 13.78
N ARG A 151 6.84 17.91 13.72
CA ARG A 151 7.13 16.50 13.43
C ARG A 151 7.62 16.28 12.00
N GLN A 152 7.06 17.00 11.02
CA GLN A 152 7.51 16.96 9.63
C GLN A 152 8.88 17.62 9.46
N GLU A 153 9.13 18.74 10.12
CA GLU A 153 10.45 19.39 10.16
C GLU A 153 11.49 18.52 10.86
N GLU A 154 11.15 17.85 11.95
CA GLU A 154 12.05 16.92 12.63
C GLU A 154 12.35 15.71 11.75
N GLN A 155 11.36 15.16 11.04
CA GLN A 155 11.58 14.09 10.07
C GLN A 155 12.42 14.55 8.87
N ALA A 156 12.18 15.75 8.35
CA ALA A 156 12.96 16.33 7.27
C ALA A 156 14.40 16.64 7.71
N ARG A 157 14.58 17.15 8.93
CA ARG A 157 15.89 17.40 9.54
C ARG A 157 16.63 16.09 9.78
N LYS A 158 15.94 15.07 10.31
CA LYS A 158 16.52 13.73 10.50
C LYS A 158 16.90 13.10 9.16
N LYS A 159 16.05 13.18 8.14
CA LYS A 159 16.35 12.69 6.80
C LYS A 159 17.52 13.44 6.15
N LYS A 160 17.62 14.76 6.37
CA LYS A 160 18.76 15.57 5.91
C LYS A 160 20.05 15.18 6.63
N GLN A 161 19.98 14.90 7.94
CA GLN A 161 21.11 14.40 8.71
C GLN A 161 21.52 12.98 8.29
N GLU A 162 20.55 12.08 8.06
CA GLU A 162 20.80 10.74 7.53
C GLU A 162 21.45 10.79 6.14
N LEU A 163 21.03 11.71 5.26
CA LEU A 163 21.67 11.92 3.95
C LEU A 163 23.12 12.41 4.06
N ASP A 164 23.40 13.33 4.99
CA ASP A 164 24.75 13.85 5.25
C ASP A 164 25.66 12.77 5.86
N ASP A 165 25.11 11.92 6.72
CA ASP A 165 25.82 10.77 7.30
C ASP A 165 26.00 9.61 6.30
N GLU A 166 25.05 9.41 5.39
CA GLU A 166 25.13 8.45 4.29
C GLU A 166 26.17 8.89 3.25
N GLU A 167 26.27 10.19 2.94
CA GLU A 167 27.35 10.73 2.11
C GLU A 167 28.72 10.60 2.79
N ARG A 168 28.81 10.87 4.10
CA ARG A 168 30.04 10.68 4.88
C ARG A 168 30.48 9.21 4.93
N SER A 169 29.54 8.30 5.15
CA SER A 169 29.84 6.86 5.20
C SER A 169 30.17 6.29 3.82
N ALA A 170 29.51 6.75 2.75
CA ALA A 170 29.86 6.38 1.38
C ALA A 170 31.29 6.80 1.03
N ARG A 171 31.71 8.03 1.38
CA ARG A 171 33.10 8.48 1.17
C ARG A 171 34.11 7.68 1.97
N PHE A 172 33.79 7.29 3.20
CA PHE A 172 34.69 6.47 4.02
C PHE A 172 34.83 5.03 3.48
N ILE A 173 33.74 4.45 2.98
CA ILE A 173 33.76 3.13 2.33
C ILE A 173 34.55 3.18 1.02
N GLU A 174 34.35 4.23 0.21
CA GLU A 174 35.09 4.42 -1.05
C GLU A 174 36.60 4.56 -0.81
N GLU A 175 37.00 5.29 0.24
CA GLU A 175 38.41 5.44 0.61
C GLU A 175 39.03 4.13 1.14
N GLN A 176 38.26 3.31 1.89
CA GLN A 176 38.73 1.97 2.28
C GLN A 176 38.85 1.02 1.08
N VAL A 177 37.93 1.08 0.12
CA VAL A 177 37.99 0.29 -1.11
C VAL A 177 39.18 0.71 -1.97
N ARG A 178 39.44 2.01 -2.09
CA ARG A 178 40.62 2.55 -2.80
C ARG A 178 41.92 2.07 -2.16
N ARG A 179 42.04 2.18 -0.84
CA ARG A 179 43.23 1.72 -0.11
C ARG A 179 43.42 0.19 -0.16
N GLY A 180 42.33 -0.58 -0.20
CA GLY A 180 42.38 -2.03 -0.42
C GLY A 180 42.79 -2.41 -1.84
N ARG A 181 42.39 -1.61 -2.83
CA ARG A 181 42.77 -1.80 -4.25
C ARG A 181 44.23 -1.42 -4.51
N ASP A 182 44.69 -0.29 -3.96
CA ASP A 182 46.09 0.15 -4.04
C ASP A 182 47.03 -0.81 -3.29
N GLY A 183 46.54 -1.56 -2.29
CA GLY A 183 47.26 -2.64 -1.63
C GLY A 183 47.25 -3.99 -2.37
N MET A 184 46.37 -4.18 -3.37
CA MET A 184 46.32 -5.37 -4.22
C MET A 184 47.09 -5.21 -5.54
N GLU A 185 47.43 -3.98 -5.95
CA GLU A 185 48.22 -3.71 -7.17
C GLU A 185 49.75 -3.67 -6.93
N ALA A 186 50.21 -4.12 -5.75
CA ALA A 186 51.64 -4.23 -5.40
C ALA A 186 52.10 -5.67 -5.08
N GLU A 187 51.48 -6.69 -5.69
CA GLU A 187 51.98 -8.07 -5.67
C GLU A 187 52.15 -8.56 -7.12
N ASP A 188 53.21 -8.08 -7.77
CA ASP A 188 53.80 -8.77 -8.91
C ASP A 188 54.55 -10.00 -8.36
N ASN A 189 54.00 -11.19 -8.63
CA ASN A 189 54.56 -12.52 -8.41
C ASN A 189 55.11 -12.85 -7.00
N PRO A 190 54.43 -13.69 -6.19
CA PRO A 190 55.03 -14.23 -4.97
C PRO A 190 56.16 -15.20 -5.34
N VAL A 191 57.40 -14.70 -5.38
CA VAL A 191 58.61 -15.50 -5.44
C VAL A 191 58.83 -16.13 -4.07
N TYR A 192 58.58 -17.43 -3.98
CA TYR A 192 58.82 -18.23 -2.79
C TYR A 192 60.34 -18.37 -2.57
N THR A 193 60.92 -17.59 -1.66
CA THR A 193 62.28 -17.80 -1.17
C THR A 193 62.28 -18.78 -0.01
N GLU A 194 62.86 -19.96 -0.23
CA GLU A 194 63.10 -20.97 0.79
C GLU A 194 64.08 -20.45 1.86
N LEU A 195 63.70 -20.61 3.13
CA LEU A 195 64.51 -20.28 4.29
C LEU A 195 65.62 -21.35 4.46
N LYS A 196 66.83 -21.10 3.94
CA LYS A 196 68.01 -21.90 4.30
C LYS A 196 68.41 -21.64 5.75
N ARG A 197 68.30 -22.66 6.60
CA ARG A 197 68.92 -22.73 7.93
C ARG A 197 70.31 -23.35 7.76
N GLU A 198 71.36 -22.68 8.23
CA GLU A 198 72.70 -23.29 8.29
C GLU A 198 73.07 -23.82 9.70
N ASP A 199 72.23 -23.65 10.72
CA ASP A 199 72.45 -24.28 12.03
C ASP A 199 71.13 -24.74 12.67
N GLU A 200 71.11 -25.97 13.19
CA GLU A 200 69.90 -26.74 13.54
C GLU A 200 69.60 -26.78 15.05
N ASP A 201 70.01 -25.77 15.84
CA ASP A 201 69.79 -25.77 17.30
C ASP A 201 69.53 -24.38 17.92
N GLU A 202 68.58 -23.61 17.38
CA GLU A 202 68.05 -22.44 18.11
C GLU A 202 66.51 -22.38 18.11
N LYS A 203 65.95 -22.35 19.32
CA LYS A 203 64.51 -22.38 19.59
C LYS A 203 63.89 -21.02 19.23
N VAL A 204 62.97 -21.01 18.26
CA VAL A 204 62.20 -19.81 17.90
C VAL A 204 61.18 -19.51 19.00
N ALA A 205 61.46 -18.52 19.85
CA ALA A 205 60.56 -18.07 20.91
C ALA A 205 59.76 -16.83 20.47
N PHE A 206 58.45 -17.00 20.25
CA PHE A 206 57.53 -15.87 20.04
C PHE A 206 57.07 -15.33 21.41
N ASN A 207 57.62 -14.19 21.83
CA ASN A 207 57.13 -13.46 23.00
C ASN A 207 56.04 -12.45 22.58
N LEU A 208 54.78 -12.79 22.84
CA LEU A 208 53.64 -11.88 22.68
C LEU A 208 53.30 -11.25 24.05
N SER A 209 53.83 -10.06 24.33
CA SER A 209 53.52 -9.32 25.57
C SER A 209 52.33 -8.38 25.35
N ALA A 210 51.19 -8.69 25.96
CA ALA A 210 50.04 -7.78 26.05
C ALA A 210 50.26 -6.76 27.20
N PRO A 211 50.09 -5.45 26.99
CA PRO A 211 50.18 -4.48 28.07
C PRO A 211 48.83 -4.34 28.79
N VAL A 212 48.81 -4.64 30.09
CA VAL A 212 47.80 -4.12 31.02
C VAL A 212 48.33 -2.83 31.66
N PRO A 213 47.59 -1.70 31.65
CA PRO A 213 47.98 -0.53 32.41
C PRO A 213 47.49 -0.64 33.86
N SER A 214 48.42 -0.44 34.79
CA SER A 214 48.17 -0.36 36.22
C SER A 214 48.01 1.10 36.68
N SER A 215 47.16 1.25 37.70
CA SER A 215 47.28 2.19 38.82
C SER A 215 47.05 3.70 38.59
N SER A 216 46.00 4.21 39.27
CA SER A 216 46.24 5.10 40.42
C SER A 216 45.03 5.21 41.37
N LYS A 217 45.25 4.79 42.63
CA LYS A 217 44.92 5.44 43.94
C LYS A 217 43.46 5.88 44.17
N SER A 218 42.80 5.67 45.32
CA SER A 218 43.22 5.46 46.71
C SER A 218 41.96 5.25 47.58
N SER A 219 42.17 4.78 48.82
CA SER A 219 41.25 4.79 50.00
C SER A 219 39.98 3.92 49.90
N SER A 220 39.53 3.17 50.90
CA SER A 220 39.97 2.90 52.27
C SER A 220 38.95 1.91 52.86
N VAL A 221 39.47 0.84 53.49
CA VAL A 221 39.03 0.34 54.82
C VAL A 221 37.64 -0.35 54.92
N LEU A 222 37.73 -1.69 55.11
CA LEU A 222 36.99 -2.57 56.04
C LEU A 222 35.45 -2.63 55.92
N GLY A 223 34.78 -3.78 56.01
CA GLY A 223 35.19 -5.12 56.39
C GLY A 223 34.01 -6.07 56.17
N ALA A 224 34.33 -7.32 55.89
CA ALA A 224 33.39 -8.41 55.78
C ALA A 224 32.75 -8.74 57.14
N SER A 225 31.50 -9.19 57.13
CA SER A 225 31.08 -10.36 57.90
C SER A 225 29.74 -10.88 57.38
N ALA A 226 29.82 -12.05 56.76
CA ALA A 226 28.70 -12.96 56.59
C ALA A 226 28.35 -13.59 57.95
N LEU A 227 27.12 -14.11 58.05
CA LEU A 227 26.68 -15.36 58.71
C LEU A 227 25.35 -15.22 59.49
N LYS A 228 24.25 -15.45 58.76
CA LYS A 228 23.27 -16.55 58.93
C LYS A 228 22.92 -17.05 60.36
N ALA A 229 21.64 -16.96 60.75
CA ALA A 229 20.84 -17.98 61.47
C ALA A 229 19.41 -17.44 61.74
N THR A 230 18.37 -17.89 61.02
CA THR A 230 17.38 -18.95 61.35
C THR A 230 16.23 -18.59 62.31
N ALA A 231 15.03 -18.88 61.81
CA ALA A 231 13.86 -19.46 62.50
C ALA A 231 12.83 -18.54 63.20
N SER A 232 11.68 -18.44 62.51
CA SER A 232 10.34 -18.79 63.00
C SER A 232 9.37 -17.70 63.48
N SER A 233 8.24 -17.70 62.75
CA SER A 233 6.84 -17.57 63.20
C SER A 233 6.30 -16.20 63.63
N SER A 234 5.45 -15.70 62.73
CA SER A 234 4.02 -15.40 62.95
C SER A 234 3.58 -13.93 62.99
N SER A 235 2.52 -13.70 62.22
CA SER A 235 1.36 -12.86 62.58
C SER A 235 1.30 -11.41 62.06
N VAL A 236 0.61 -11.30 60.92
CA VAL A 236 -0.48 -10.36 60.56
C VAL A 236 -0.37 -8.84 60.79
N LYS A 237 -0.70 -8.16 59.68
CA LYS A 237 -1.47 -6.90 59.50
C LYS A 237 -0.70 -5.60 59.28
N ARG A 238 -0.83 -5.16 58.01
CA ARG A 238 -1.18 -3.82 57.50
C ARG A 238 -0.16 -2.70 57.77
N LYS A 239 0.34 -2.07 56.71
CA LYS A 239 -0.18 -0.77 56.21
C LYS A 239 0.72 -0.16 55.10
N ASP A 240 0.05 0.21 54.01
CA ASP A 240 0.28 1.28 53.02
C ASP A 240 1.63 1.51 52.27
N THR A 241 1.47 1.40 50.93
CA THR A 241 1.88 2.32 49.86
C THR A 241 3.36 2.72 49.68
N SER A 242 3.99 2.20 48.62
CA SER A 242 4.46 2.98 47.47
C SER A 242 5.31 2.08 46.54
N SER A 243 4.83 1.80 45.34
CA SER A 243 5.61 1.07 44.33
C SER A 243 5.58 1.83 43.01
N SER A 244 6.67 2.56 42.76
CA SER A 244 7.15 2.97 41.46
C SER A 244 8.23 1.97 41.05
N SER A 245 8.08 1.26 39.93
CA SER A 245 9.16 0.81 39.02
C SER A 245 8.70 -0.26 38.00
N ASP A 246 9.02 0.03 36.74
CA ASP A 246 9.40 -0.89 35.67
C ASP A 246 8.43 -1.97 35.14
N TYR A 247 7.67 -1.59 34.10
CA TYR A 247 7.10 -2.56 33.15
C TYR A 247 8.02 -2.77 31.95
N ARG A 248 8.80 -3.86 31.98
CA ARG A 248 9.40 -4.48 30.78
C ARG A 248 8.32 -5.21 30.00
N LYS A 249 8.16 -4.83 28.73
CA LYS A 249 7.16 -5.32 27.76
C LYS A 249 7.56 -6.71 27.23
N GLU A 250 6.95 -7.77 27.73
CA GLU A 250 7.02 -9.10 27.10
C GLU A 250 6.20 -9.14 25.80
N LYS A 251 6.84 -9.55 24.71
CA LYS A 251 6.21 -9.84 23.41
C LYS A 251 5.48 -11.19 23.50
N LYS A 252 4.15 -11.18 23.42
CA LYS A 252 3.35 -12.40 23.18
C LYS A 252 3.77 -13.07 21.88
N LYS A 253 4.08 -14.36 21.95
CA LYS A 253 4.32 -15.24 20.79
C LYS A 253 2.99 -15.41 20.02
N LYS A 254 3.01 -15.19 18.71
CA LYS A 254 1.85 -15.34 17.81
C LYS A 254 1.47 -16.82 17.67
N SER A 255 0.18 -17.09 17.46
CA SER A 255 -0.37 -18.45 17.29
C SER A 255 -0.14 -18.97 15.87
N ALA A 256 0.06 -20.29 15.72
CA ALA A 256 0.37 -20.95 14.43
C ALA A 256 -0.67 -20.67 13.32
N LEU A 257 -1.93 -20.41 13.68
CA LEU A 257 -2.98 -20.01 12.73
C LEU A 257 -2.77 -18.60 12.16
N GLU A 258 -2.24 -17.68 12.96
CA GLU A 258 -1.96 -16.31 12.53
C GLU A 258 -0.72 -16.24 11.64
N GLU A 259 0.24 -17.16 11.83
CA GLU A 259 1.39 -17.33 10.96
C GLU A 259 1.00 -17.89 9.56
N ILE A 260 0.00 -18.79 9.50
CA ILE A 260 -0.52 -19.34 8.24
C ILE A 260 -1.27 -18.26 7.44
N ILE A 261 -2.14 -17.48 8.09
CA ILE A 261 -2.87 -16.37 7.45
C ILE A 261 -1.89 -15.28 6.97
N GLU A 262 -0.90 -14.94 7.81
CA GLU A 262 0.13 -13.96 7.44
C GLU A 262 1.00 -14.46 6.26
N MET A 263 1.22 -15.76 6.12
CA MET A 263 1.94 -16.35 4.99
C MET A 263 1.11 -16.33 3.69
N GLU A 264 -0.19 -16.63 3.74
CA GLU A 264 -1.09 -16.50 2.58
C GLU A 264 -1.24 -15.04 2.16
N GLU A 265 -1.37 -14.12 3.12
CA GLU A 265 -1.44 -12.68 2.81
C GLU A 265 -0.11 -12.16 2.24
N ARG A 266 1.03 -12.68 2.68
CA ARG A 266 2.33 -12.38 2.09
C ARG A 266 2.48 -12.96 0.69
N LYS A 267 1.93 -14.15 0.42
CA LYS A 267 1.85 -14.71 -0.94
C LYS A 267 0.97 -13.84 -1.83
N LYS A 268 -0.24 -13.48 -1.40
CA LYS A 268 -1.15 -12.56 -2.12
C LYS A 268 -0.56 -11.14 -2.28
N LYS A 269 0.20 -10.64 -1.30
CA LYS A 269 0.92 -9.35 -1.40
C LYS A 269 2.09 -9.42 -2.37
N LYS A 270 2.83 -10.53 -2.41
CA LYS A 270 3.85 -10.77 -3.45
C LYS A 270 3.19 -10.86 -4.82
N GLU A 271 2.10 -11.61 -4.94
CA GLU A 271 1.33 -11.80 -6.16
C GLU A 271 0.74 -10.48 -6.70
N SER A 272 0.25 -9.60 -5.82
CA SER A 272 -0.23 -8.26 -6.19
C SER A 272 0.89 -7.24 -6.43
N SER A 273 2.09 -7.42 -5.86
CA SER A 273 3.24 -6.56 -6.16
C SER A 273 3.90 -6.83 -7.51
N VAL A 274 3.56 -7.96 -8.16
CA VAL A 274 4.14 -8.40 -9.44
C VAL A 274 3.27 -8.01 -10.65
N ARG A 275 1.99 -7.65 -10.45
CA ARG A 275 1.11 -7.25 -11.56
C ARG A 275 1.52 -5.86 -12.07
N THR A 276 2.18 -5.82 -13.22
CA THR A 276 2.57 -4.57 -13.88
C THR A 276 1.47 -4.05 -14.79
N ASP A 277 1.40 -2.72 -14.97
CA ASP A 277 0.45 -2.07 -15.88
C ASP A 277 0.78 -2.33 -17.36
N TYR A 278 2.04 -2.66 -17.64
CA TYR A 278 2.52 -3.07 -18.96
C TYR A 278 2.64 -4.59 -19.04
N TRP A 279 2.18 -5.14 -20.17
CA TRP A 279 2.17 -6.59 -20.44
C TRP A 279 2.81 -6.95 -21.79
N LEU A 280 3.15 -5.98 -22.63
CA LEU A 280 3.78 -6.24 -23.93
C LEU A 280 5.18 -6.86 -23.74
N GLN A 281 5.41 -7.96 -24.46
CA GLN A 281 6.72 -8.62 -24.55
C GLN A 281 7.05 -8.90 -26.03
N PRO A 282 8.35 -9.01 -26.39
CA PRO A 282 8.74 -9.41 -27.73
C PRO A 282 8.41 -10.88 -28.01
N ASN A 283 8.37 -11.27 -29.28
CA ASN A 283 8.15 -12.65 -29.74
C ASN A 283 6.77 -13.25 -29.39
N ILE A 284 5.76 -12.39 -29.25
CA ILE A 284 4.37 -12.82 -29.08
C ILE A 284 3.51 -12.42 -30.27
N VAL A 285 2.46 -13.20 -30.51
CA VAL A 285 1.42 -12.87 -31.49
C VAL A 285 0.34 -12.05 -30.80
N ILE A 286 -0.04 -10.94 -31.41
CA ILE A 286 -1.12 -10.07 -30.94
C ILE A 286 -2.13 -9.84 -32.07
N LYS A 287 -3.31 -9.34 -31.70
CA LYS A 287 -4.37 -8.95 -32.63
C LYS A 287 -4.59 -7.45 -32.54
N VAL A 288 -4.56 -6.77 -33.67
CA VAL A 288 -4.77 -5.32 -33.73
C VAL A 288 -6.26 -5.01 -33.67
N VAL A 289 -6.69 -4.22 -32.68
CA VAL A 289 -8.11 -3.85 -32.48
C VAL A 289 -8.42 -2.42 -32.89
N THR A 290 -7.41 -1.58 -33.09
CA THR A 290 -7.63 -0.18 -33.51
C THR A 290 -8.09 -0.08 -34.95
N LYS A 291 -9.08 0.78 -35.20
CA LYS A 291 -9.52 1.19 -36.55
C LYS A 291 -8.76 2.40 -37.08
N ARG A 292 -7.97 3.08 -36.24
CA ARG A 292 -7.33 4.37 -36.56
C ARG A 292 -6.26 4.26 -37.65
N LEU A 293 -5.65 3.08 -37.80
CA LEU A 293 -4.62 2.82 -38.82
C LEU A 293 -5.19 2.28 -40.13
N GLY A 294 -6.52 2.25 -40.26
CA GLY A 294 -7.26 1.76 -41.41
C GLY A 294 -7.86 0.37 -41.19
N GLU A 295 -8.96 0.10 -41.88
CA GLU A 295 -9.71 -1.17 -41.78
C GLU A 295 -8.87 -2.38 -42.22
N LYS A 296 -7.85 -2.15 -43.05
CA LYS A 296 -6.91 -3.20 -43.52
C LYS A 296 -6.18 -3.93 -42.38
N TYR A 297 -5.95 -3.27 -41.25
CA TYR A 297 -5.22 -3.84 -40.11
C TYR A 297 -6.14 -4.24 -38.95
N HIS A 298 -7.41 -3.85 -39.00
CA HIS A 298 -8.36 -4.16 -37.94
C HIS A 298 -8.66 -5.66 -37.88
N LYS A 299 -8.58 -6.25 -36.68
CA LYS A 299 -8.73 -7.70 -36.40
C LYS A 299 -7.68 -8.59 -37.08
N LYS A 300 -6.59 -8.03 -37.59
CA LYS A 300 -5.48 -8.78 -38.16
C LYS A 300 -4.45 -9.14 -37.09
N LYS A 301 -3.73 -10.25 -37.31
CA LYS A 301 -2.70 -10.74 -36.39
C LYS A 301 -1.34 -10.16 -36.78
N ALA A 302 -0.56 -9.83 -35.77
CA ALA A 302 0.79 -9.29 -35.91
C ALA A 302 1.72 -9.95 -34.91
N VAL A 303 3.01 -10.01 -35.23
CA VAL A 303 4.07 -10.48 -34.34
C VAL A 303 4.78 -9.27 -33.75
N VAL A 304 4.95 -9.23 -32.43
CA VAL A 304 5.74 -8.19 -31.75
C VAL A 304 7.22 -8.47 -31.98
N THR A 305 7.90 -7.56 -32.68
CA THR A 305 9.36 -7.67 -32.89
C THR A 305 10.15 -7.01 -31.78
N GLU A 306 9.68 -5.85 -31.29
CA GLU A 306 10.38 -5.06 -30.27
C GLU A 306 9.37 -4.27 -29.43
N VAL A 307 9.66 -4.06 -28.15
CA VAL A 307 8.85 -3.24 -27.24
C VAL A 307 9.64 -1.99 -26.86
N GLN A 308 9.10 -0.82 -27.20
CA GLN A 308 9.63 0.51 -26.88
C GLN A 308 8.83 1.13 -25.73
N ASP A 309 9.52 1.82 -24.82
CA ASP A 309 8.90 2.58 -23.72
C ASP A 309 7.94 1.77 -22.82
N LYS A 310 8.07 0.44 -22.78
CA LYS A 310 7.22 -0.53 -22.06
C LYS A 310 5.76 -0.64 -22.54
N TYR A 311 5.21 0.40 -23.15
CA TYR A 311 3.80 0.47 -23.58
C TYR A 311 3.61 0.41 -25.10
N ALA A 312 4.66 0.70 -25.89
CA ALA A 312 4.59 0.67 -27.34
C ALA A 312 5.29 -0.58 -27.89
N ALA A 313 4.68 -1.27 -28.84
CA ALA A 313 5.27 -2.39 -29.57
C ALA A 313 5.48 -2.01 -31.04
N VAL A 314 6.65 -2.32 -31.56
CA VAL A 314 6.88 -2.43 -33.01
C VAL A 314 6.42 -3.82 -33.42
N VAL A 315 5.41 -3.88 -34.28
CA VAL A 315 4.77 -5.12 -34.71
C VAL A 315 4.95 -5.30 -36.21
N LYS A 316 5.09 -6.56 -36.64
CA LYS A 316 5.09 -6.95 -38.05
C LYS A 316 3.79 -7.70 -38.35
N MET A 317 2.99 -7.19 -39.27
CA MET A 317 1.75 -7.85 -39.68
C MET A 317 2.04 -9.19 -40.32
N ILE A 318 1.31 -10.25 -39.95
CA ILE A 318 1.51 -11.59 -40.53
C ILE A 318 1.02 -11.63 -41.98
N ASP A 319 -0.09 -10.96 -42.28
CA ASP A 319 -0.71 -10.99 -43.61
C ASP A 319 0.01 -10.08 -44.62
N SER A 320 0.34 -8.84 -44.21
CA SER A 320 0.88 -7.80 -45.11
C SER A 320 2.40 -7.63 -45.02
N GLY A 321 3.04 -8.12 -43.95
CA GLY A 321 4.47 -7.90 -43.71
C GLY A 321 4.85 -6.48 -43.25
N ASP A 322 3.89 -5.55 -43.21
CA ASP A 322 4.07 -4.16 -42.78
C ASP A 322 4.52 -4.05 -41.32
N LYS A 323 5.42 -3.10 -41.06
CA LYS A 323 5.86 -2.75 -39.70
C LYS A 323 5.06 -1.56 -39.18
N LEU A 324 4.44 -1.72 -38.01
CA LEU A 324 3.61 -0.68 -37.38
C LEU A 324 4.06 -0.47 -35.93
N LYS A 325 3.97 0.77 -35.44
CA LYS A 325 4.14 1.09 -34.01
C LYS A 325 2.76 1.19 -33.37
N LEU A 326 2.47 0.33 -32.40
CA LEU A 326 1.18 0.24 -31.72
C LEU A 326 1.36 0.35 -30.21
N ASP A 327 0.44 1.05 -29.57
CA ASP A 327 0.33 1.08 -28.10
C ASP A 327 -0.43 -0.15 -27.58
N GLN A 328 -0.15 -0.58 -26.35
CA GLN A 328 -0.82 -1.72 -25.71
C GLN A 328 -2.35 -1.62 -25.73
N ASN A 329 -2.91 -0.41 -25.67
CA ASN A 329 -4.37 -0.21 -25.68
C ASN A 329 -5.03 -0.51 -27.04
N HIS A 330 -4.23 -0.62 -28.09
CA HIS A 330 -4.70 -0.85 -29.45
C HIS A 330 -4.54 -2.31 -29.91
N VAL A 331 -4.10 -3.19 -29.01
CA VAL A 331 -3.78 -4.58 -29.30
C VAL A 331 -4.36 -5.51 -28.23
N GLU A 332 -4.65 -6.74 -28.62
CA GLU A 332 -5.24 -7.79 -27.79
C GLU A 332 -4.33 -9.02 -27.85
N THR A 333 -4.22 -9.77 -26.75
CA THR A 333 -3.51 -11.06 -26.72
C THR A 333 -4.21 -12.07 -27.63
N VAL A 334 -3.46 -13.05 -28.12
CA VAL A 334 -3.98 -14.11 -28.99
C VAL A 334 -3.86 -15.44 -28.28
N ILE A 335 -5.00 -16.07 -28.01
CA ILE A 335 -5.07 -17.41 -27.43
C ILE A 335 -4.93 -18.44 -28.58
N PRO A 336 -3.92 -19.32 -28.56
CA PRO A 336 -3.78 -20.37 -29.56
C PRO A 336 -4.74 -21.54 -29.28
N ALA A 337 -4.74 -22.54 -30.16
CA ALA A 337 -5.40 -23.81 -29.86
C ALA A 337 -4.69 -24.55 -28.70
N PRO A 338 -5.41 -25.38 -27.93
CA PRO A 338 -4.82 -26.25 -26.93
C PRO A 338 -3.65 -27.09 -27.50
N GLY A 339 -2.62 -27.31 -26.70
CA GLY A 339 -1.37 -27.98 -27.08
C GLY A 339 -0.31 -27.07 -27.69
N LYS A 340 -0.56 -25.75 -27.83
CA LYS A 340 0.42 -24.78 -28.33
C LYS A 340 1.12 -24.03 -27.19
N ARG A 341 2.34 -23.57 -27.48
CA ARG A 341 3.15 -22.76 -26.57
C ARG A 341 2.63 -21.33 -26.49
N VAL A 342 2.62 -20.81 -25.27
CA VAL A 342 2.24 -19.44 -24.91
C VAL A 342 3.31 -18.85 -23.98
N LEU A 343 3.41 -17.53 -23.98
CA LEU A 343 4.24 -16.79 -23.04
C LEU A 343 3.33 -16.12 -22.02
N ILE A 344 3.69 -16.24 -20.75
CA ILE A 344 3.01 -15.54 -19.65
C ILE A 344 3.56 -14.13 -19.54
N LEU A 345 2.67 -13.15 -19.62
CA LEU A 345 2.99 -11.72 -19.78
C LEU A 345 2.91 -10.97 -18.46
N ASN A 346 2.12 -11.47 -17.50
CA ASN A 346 1.90 -10.80 -16.23
C ASN A 346 1.68 -11.80 -15.07
N GLY A 347 1.78 -11.31 -13.85
CA GLY A 347 1.62 -12.11 -12.64
C GLY A 347 2.88 -12.88 -12.21
N PRO A 348 2.77 -13.82 -11.26
CA PRO A 348 3.92 -14.46 -10.61
C PRO A 348 4.80 -15.29 -11.55
N TYR A 349 4.25 -15.70 -12.70
CA TYR A 349 4.89 -16.51 -13.72
C TYR A 349 5.31 -15.72 -14.95
N ARG A 350 5.42 -14.39 -14.83
CA ARG A 350 5.84 -13.53 -15.93
C ARG A 350 7.16 -14.02 -16.56
N ASP A 351 7.24 -13.90 -17.88
CA ASP A 351 8.38 -14.29 -18.72
C ASP A 351 8.66 -15.81 -18.73
N THR A 352 7.65 -16.60 -18.36
CA THR A 352 7.73 -18.07 -18.40
C THR A 352 6.95 -18.62 -19.59
N GLU A 353 7.54 -19.57 -20.31
CA GLU A 353 6.87 -20.33 -21.36
C GLU A 353 5.98 -21.42 -20.76
N ALA A 354 4.77 -21.56 -21.31
CA ALA A 354 3.80 -22.55 -20.90
C ALA A 354 3.09 -23.16 -22.10
N VAL A 355 2.45 -24.31 -21.89
CA VAL A 355 1.62 -24.99 -22.89
C VAL A 355 0.15 -24.87 -22.48
N LEU A 356 -0.69 -24.43 -23.40
CA LEU A 356 -2.12 -24.31 -23.18
C LEU A 356 -2.79 -25.70 -23.13
N GLU A 357 -3.38 -26.09 -22.01
CA GLU A 357 -4.07 -27.39 -21.88
C GLU A 357 -5.57 -27.25 -22.13
N GLY A 358 -6.20 -26.22 -21.55
CA GLY A 358 -7.64 -26.01 -21.63
C GLY A 358 -8.04 -24.56 -21.46
N ILE A 359 -9.23 -24.21 -21.95
CA ILE A 359 -9.80 -22.86 -21.90
C ILE A 359 -11.09 -22.92 -21.09
N ASN A 360 -11.24 -22.02 -20.12
CA ASN A 360 -12.44 -21.87 -19.31
C ASN A 360 -13.13 -20.52 -19.61
N GLU A 361 -14.10 -20.55 -20.52
CA GLU A 361 -14.81 -19.35 -21.01
C GLU A 361 -15.61 -18.65 -19.91
N LYS A 362 -16.06 -19.37 -18.87
CA LYS A 362 -16.90 -18.79 -17.79
C LYS A 362 -16.12 -17.83 -16.90
N ASN A 363 -14.83 -18.11 -16.70
CA ASN A 363 -13.96 -17.34 -15.82
C ASN A 363 -12.96 -16.47 -16.60
N PHE A 364 -13.06 -16.44 -17.93
CA PHE A 364 -12.10 -15.77 -18.81
C PHE A 364 -10.64 -16.16 -18.51
N SER A 365 -10.44 -17.45 -18.22
CA SER A 365 -9.14 -18.02 -17.85
C SER A 365 -8.81 -19.27 -18.66
N ALA A 366 -7.53 -19.63 -18.69
CA ALA A 366 -7.01 -20.82 -19.32
C ALA A 366 -6.09 -21.57 -18.36
N THR A 367 -6.14 -22.90 -18.42
CA THR A 367 -5.24 -23.79 -17.69
C THR A 367 -3.99 -23.99 -18.54
N LEU A 368 -2.85 -23.54 -18.00
CA LEU A 368 -1.53 -23.61 -18.61
C LEU A 368 -0.66 -24.57 -17.81
N THR A 369 0.16 -25.36 -18.48
CA THR A 369 1.23 -26.15 -17.87
C THR A 369 2.57 -25.46 -18.12
N LEU A 370 3.31 -25.11 -17.06
CA LEU A 370 4.59 -24.43 -17.18
C LEU A 370 5.65 -25.35 -17.82
N ASP A 371 6.29 -24.93 -18.92
CA ASP A 371 7.36 -25.70 -19.60
C ASP A 371 8.76 -25.21 -19.19
N SER A 372 8.88 -24.01 -18.61
CA SER A 372 10.15 -23.39 -18.21
C SER A 372 10.15 -22.95 -16.74
N GLY A 373 11.33 -22.88 -16.12
CA GLY A 373 11.53 -22.38 -14.75
C GLY A 373 11.56 -23.44 -13.65
N HIS A 374 11.62 -22.98 -12.40
CA HIS A 374 11.74 -23.83 -11.20
C HIS A 374 10.46 -24.64 -10.88
N GLN A 375 9.34 -24.27 -11.50
CA GLN A 375 8.01 -24.88 -11.32
C GLN A 375 7.55 -25.61 -12.59
N LYS A 376 8.51 -26.15 -13.36
CA LYS A 376 8.22 -26.89 -14.59
C LYS A 376 7.28 -28.07 -14.31
N GLY A 377 6.19 -28.16 -15.05
CA GLY A 377 5.16 -29.20 -14.92
C GLY A 377 3.97 -28.82 -14.04
N ASP A 378 4.02 -27.68 -13.34
CA ASP A 378 2.88 -27.21 -12.56
C ASP A 378 1.75 -26.70 -13.47
N ARG A 379 0.51 -27.02 -13.07
CA ARG A 379 -0.72 -26.58 -13.72
C ARG A 379 -1.23 -25.32 -13.03
N VAL A 380 -1.38 -24.24 -13.81
CA VAL A 380 -1.77 -22.92 -13.32
C VAL A 380 -2.92 -22.37 -14.16
N ASP A 381 -3.89 -21.76 -13.51
CA ASP A 381 -5.00 -21.07 -14.18
C ASP A 381 -4.67 -19.58 -14.32
N ILE A 382 -4.60 -19.09 -15.55
CA ILE A 382 -4.20 -17.71 -15.87
C ILE A 382 -5.27 -17.02 -16.72
N ALA A 383 -5.53 -15.73 -16.49
CA ALA A 383 -6.50 -14.94 -17.25
C ALA A 383 -6.02 -14.69 -18.69
N TYR A 384 -6.94 -14.53 -19.65
CA TYR A 384 -6.59 -14.32 -21.07
C TYR A 384 -5.74 -13.07 -21.34
N GLU A 385 -5.83 -12.06 -20.47
CA GLU A 385 -5.03 -10.83 -20.57
C GLU A 385 -3.57 -11.05 -20.19
N ASP A 386 -3.29 -12.09 -19.40
CA ASP A 386 -2.00 -12.30 -18.75
C ASP A 386 -1.11 -13.31 -19.52
N PHE A 387 -1.54 -13.81 -20.69
CA PHE A 387 -0.71 -14.64 -21.57
C PHE A 387 -1.04 -14.42 -23.05
N SER A 388 -0.09 -14.72 -23.95
CA SER A 388 -0.34 -14.73 -25.40
C SER A 388 0.43 -15.83 -26.12
N LYS A 389 -0.02 -16.18 -27.33
CA LYS A 389 0.65 -17.12 -28.23
C LYS A 389 2.09 -16.67 -28.50
N LEU A 390 3.03 -17.59 -28.37
CA LEU A 390 4.43 -17.39 -28.75
C LEU A 390 4.57 -17.50 -30.29
N ALA A 391 5.31 -16.56 -30.89
CA ALA A 391 5.39 -16.35 -32.34
C ALA A 391 6.16 -17.42 -33.10
#